data_AF-A0AAN0J216-F1
#
_entry.id   AF-A0AAN0J216-F1
#
_cell.length_a   1.000
_cell.length_b   1.000
_cell.length_c   1.000
_cell.angle_alpha   90.00
_cell.angle_beta   90.00
_cell.angle_gamma   90.00
#
_symmetry.space_group_name_H-M   'P 1'
#
loop_
_entity.id
_entity.type
_entity.pdbx_description
1 polymer ?
#
loop_
_entity_poly.entity_id
_entity_poly.type
_entity_poly.pdbx_seq_one_letter_code
_entity_poly.pdbx_strand_id
1 'polypeptide(L)'
;MLLILSAVAEDHSKLCILTSILMKSKEAVSLASDIIMEYGKSFPSAVTIMPSCQQASTSTSSSNETHLEEFCEDKLTMFSNRQLKRLSSSLLTCETIKFVLKWNPSKHSLSNIKALLSKTFKDNQVEVVVIKEGNSIIVTCYAPHYLMESLLVTARDNIDMLKEMGLISLTIGYYTVYDELAIDEEMKSLMVESERDNLLEENAKLKVTIDTLGISYEGREVDESNKSSMQSSEFEKKDSKKKMTKAMQMEIDRLQSSLQSKTGHPEPPGWACPSCTFKNLPLRPGCEVCGSTRPDDYQPPPNYVPTDAEKKFINNNDLQELNNFLENERLMQRQQAEKNYKDYLNTDAVPVVLNEEEFECPVCFTDIDPGEGIRLRDCLHMVCMDCLKGTILHSQEAQVKCPYMDDDGGCEEYISDREIREVLNDEELESFFKRGLRIAEATDPNSFHCKTADCPGFCFYEGKVNEFKCQNCDKLNCILCKAQHEGMNCQEYQDDLKIKAANNEAEKETQAMLEKMIADGKAMRCPNCKIIIIKKIGSDWIRCVLCKTEMCWATKGPRWGSKGRGDISGGCRCGVNNTRCHPNCRNCF
;
A
#
# COMPACT_ATOMS: atom_id res chain seq x y z
N MET A 1 -27.82 7.63 -25.76
CA MET A 1 -27.87 7.02 -24.42
C MET A 1 -27.72 5.50 -24.46
N LEU A 2 -28.60 4.74 -25.15
CA LEU A 2 -28.49 3.28 -25.29
C LEU A 2 -27.18 2.78 -25.92
N LEU A 3 -26.68 3.45 -26.97
CA LEU A 3 -25.39 3.11 -27.60
C LEU A 3 -24.18 3.35 -26.68
N ILE A 4 -24.24 4.41 -25.85
CA ILE A 4 -23.18 4.74 -24.90
C ILE A 4 -23.18 3.71 -23.76
N LEU A 5 -24.35 3.34 -23.24
CA LEU A 5 -24.48 2.31 -22.21
C LEU A 5 -24.03 0.93 -22.72
N SER A 6 -24.29 0.60 -23.99
CA SER A 6 -23.81 -0.63 -24.63
C SER A 6 -22.29 -0.65 -24.76
N ALA A 7 -21.68 0.46 -25.22
CA ALA A 7 -20.23 0.57 -25.35
C ALA A 7 -19.54 0.49 -23.98
N VAL A 8 -20.07 1.20 -22.97
CA VAL A 8 -19.58 1.18 -21.60
C VAL A 8 -19.68 -0.23 -20.98
N ALA A 9 -20.78 -0.96 -21.22
CA ALA A 9 -20.93 -2.34 -20.76
C ALA A 9 -19.96 -3.30 -21.47
N GLU A 10 -19.70 -3.10 -22.76
CA GLU A 10 -18.75 -3.89 -23.53
C GLU A 10 -17.30 -3.64 -23.08
N ASP A 11 -16.93 -2.39 -22.84
CA ASP A 11 -15.62 -2.01 -22.33
C ASP A 11 -15.41 -2.51 -20.90
N HIS A 12 -16.44 -2.48 -20.05
CA HIS A 12 -16.42 -3.11 -18.73
C HIS A 12 -16.21 -4.63 -18.84
N SER A 13 -16.89 -5.31 -19.78
CA SER A 13 -16.70 -6.75 -20.02
C SER A 13 -15.28 -7.07 -20.50
N LYS A 14 -14.70 -6.24 -21.38
CA LYS A 14 -13.31 -6.39 -21.84
C LYS A 14 -12.32 -6.18 -20.70
N LEU A 15 -12.57 -5.21 -19.82
CA LEU A 15 -11.77 -4.97 -18.62
C LEU A 15 -11.83 -6.16 -17.66
N CYS A 16 -13.00 -6.75 -17.41
CA CYS A 16 -13.11 -7.96 -16.58
C CYS A 16 -12.31 -9.15 -17.16
N ILE A 17 -12.41 -9.39 -18.47
CA ILE A 17 -11.66 -10.47 -19.15
C ILE A 17 -10.16 -10.21 -19.09
N LEU A 18 -9.72 -8.98 -19.35
CA LEU A 18 -8.32 -8.56 -19.26
C LEU A 18 -7.80 -8.78 -17.84
N THR A 19 -8.54 -8.36 -16.82
CA THR A 19 -8.22 -8.61 -15.41
C THR A 19 -8.07 -10.10 -15.13
N SER A 20 -8.99 -10.96 -15.57
CA SER A 20 -8.87 -12.42 -15.40
C SER A 20 -7.63 -13.02 -16.08
N ILE A 21 -7.18 -12.43 -17.18
CA ILE A 21 -5.95 -12.84 -17.89
C ILE A 21 -4.71 -12.35 -17.13
N LEU A 22 -4.68 -11.08 -16.73
CA LEU A 22 -3.58 -10.47 -15.99
C LEU A 22 -3.36 -11.17 -14.64
N MET A 23 -4.42 -11.64 -13.98
CA MET A 23 -4.33 -12.40 -12.73
C MET A 23 -3.63 -13.77 -12.84
N LYS A 24 -3.50 -14.32 -14.06
CA LYS A 24 -2.72 -15.54 -14.31
C LYS A 24 -1.22 -15.28 -14.38
N SER A 25 -0.81 -14.02 -14.55
CA SER A 25 0.60 -13.59 -14.52
C SER A 25 0.97 -13.14 -13.10
N LYS A 26 2.13 -13.57 -12.61
CA LYS A 26 2.64 -13.11 -11.30
C LYS A 26 3.03 -11.64 -11.34
N GLU A 27 3.43 -11.13 -12.50
CA GLU A 27 3.89 -9.75 -12.68
C GLU A 27 2.74 -8.73 -12.81
N ALA A 28 1.55 -9.17 -13.23
CA ALA A 28 0.42 -8.29 -13.55
C ALA A 28 -0.72 -8.27 -12.51
N VAL A 29 -0.55 -8.97 -11.38
CA VAL A 29 -1.57 -9.07 -10.32
C VAL A 29 -1.90 -7.74 -9.64
N SER A 30 -0.91 -6.85 -9.46
CA SER A 30 -1.16 -5.52 -8.89
C SER A 30 -2.05 -4.69 -9.80
N LEU A 31 -1.75 -4.66 -11.10
CA LEU A 31 -2.53 -3.94 -12.12
C LEU A 31 -3.96 -4.48 -12.22
N ALA A 32 -4.12 -5.80 -12.20
CA ALA A 32 -5.44 -6.42 -12.22
C ALA A 32 -6.27 -6.08 -10.96
N SER A 33 -5.63 -6.05 -9.80
CA SER A 33 -6.27 -5.67 -8.54
C SER A 33 -6.66 -4.18 -8.50
N ASP A 34 -5.84 -3.29 -9.07
CA ASP A 34 -6.17 -1.86 -9.24
C ASP A 34 -7.41 -1.68 -10.12
N ILE A 35 -7.46 -2.36 -11.26
CA ILE A 35 -8.62 -2.35 -12.17
C ILE A 35 -9.89 -2.82 -11.44
N ILE A 36 -9.78 -3.86 -10.61
CA ILE A 36 -10.91 -4.37 -9.81
C ILE A 36 -11.38 -3.33 -8.78
N MET A 37 -10.46 -2.71 -8.05
CA MET A 37 -10.81 -1.80 -6.94
C MET A 37 -11.34 -0.45 -7.42
N GLU A 38 -10.85 0.08 -8.54
CA GLU A 38 -11.30 1.36 -9.10
C GLU A 38 -12.63 1.21 -9.86
N TYR A 39 -12.78 0.17 -10.67
CA TYR A 39 -13.96 0.02 -11.53
C TYR A 39 -15.10 -0.77 -10.87
N GLY A 40 -14.82 -1.58 -9.85
CA GLY A 40 -15.84 -2.32 -9.10
C GLY A 40 -16.76 -1.44 -8.24
N LYS A 41 -16.32 -0.23 -7.87
CA LYS A 41 -17.13 0.76 -7.12
C LYS A 41 -18.07 1.58 -8.00
N SER A 42 -17.84 1.60 -9.31
CA SER A 42 -18.45 2.54 -10.26
C SER A 42 -19.75 2.04 -10.90
N PHE A 43 -20.15 0.78 -10.65
CA PHE A 43 -21.37 0.18 -11.19
C PHE A 43 -22.27 -0.35 -10.05
N PRO A 44 -23.30 0.40 -9.63
CA PRO A 44 -24.32 -0.12 -8.75
C PRO A 44 -25.22 -1.12 -9.49
N SER A 45 -25.68 -2.16 -8.77
CA SER A 45 -26.62 -3.22 -9.15
C SER A 45 -27.99 -2.77 -9.73
N ALA A 46 -28.17 -1.48 -10.04
CA ALA A 46 -29.46 -0.81 -10.27
C ALA A 46 -29.85 -0.59 -11.74
N VAL A 47 -29.26 -1.30 -12.72
CA VAL A 47 -29.76 -1.31 -14.11
C VAL A 47 -30.73 -2.47 -14.31
N THR A 48 -31.85 -2.47 -13.56
CA THR A 48 -32.92 -3.48 -13.68
C THR A 48 -34.29 -2.85 -13.97
N ILE A 49 -34.33 -1.71 -14.68
CA ILE A 49 -35.62 -1.16 -15.14
C ILE A 49 -35.51 -0.78 -16.62
N MET A 50 -36.03 -1.64 -17.50
CA MET A 50 -37.02 -1.32 -18.56
C MET A 50 -37.24 -2.52 -19.53
N PRO A 51 -38.44 -2.64 -20.15
CA PRO A 51 -38.95 -3.89 -20.71
C PRO A 51 -38.60 -4.15 -22.18
N SER A 52 -38.34 -5.44 -22.45
CA SER A 52 -38.54 -6.20 -23.70
C SER A 52 -38.22 -5.51 -25.04
N CYS A 53 -37.01 -5.77 -25.54
CA CYS A 53 -36.79 -6.08 -26.96
C CYS A 53 -35.93 -7.35 -27.05
N GLN A 54 -36.51 -8.43 -27.58
CA GLN A 54 -35.88 -9.74 -27.68
C GLN A 54 -34.80 -9.73 -28.76
N GLN A 55 -33.53 -9.88 -28.37
CA GLN A 55 -32.68 -11.05 -28.68
C GLN A 55 -31.21 -10.75 -28.27
N ALA A 56 -30.66 -11.66 -27.45
CA ALA A 56 -29.26 -11.77 -27.00
C ALA A 56 -28.71 -10.69 -26.06
N SER A 57 -29.05 -10.74 -24.77
CA SER A 57 -28.20 -10.32 -23.62
C SER A 57 -29.00 -10.29 -22.30
N THR A 58 -29.17 -11.44 -21.65
CA THR A 58 -29.78 -11.50 -20.30
C THR A 58 -29.01 -12.40 -19.34
N SER A 59 -27.70 -12.61 -19.55
CA SER A 59 -26.88 -13.47 -18.68
C SER A 59 -25.62 -12.81 -18.14
N THR A 60 -25.35 -11.53 -18.44
CA THR A 60 -24.05 -10.89 -18.19
C THR A 60 -23.99 -9.97 -16.97
N SER A 61 -25.11 -9.47 -16.42
CA SER A 61 -25.06 -8.65 -15.20
C SER A 61 -24.88 -9.48 -13.94
N SER A 62 -25.56 -10.63 -13.82
CA SER A 62 -25.40 -11.53 -12.68
C SER A 62 -24.06 -12.26 -12.67
N SER A 63 -23.39 -12.41 -13.83
CA SER A 63 -22.09 -13.09 -13.92
C SER A 63 -20.92 -12.21 -13.44
N ASN A 64 -21.08 -10.89 -13.47
CA ASN A 64 -19.98 -9.96 -13.18
C ASN A 64 -19.83 -9.69 -11.68
N GLU A 65 -20.94 -9.55 -10.93
CA GLU A 65 -20.91 -9.59 -9.46
C GLU A 65 -20.37 -10.93 -8.96
N THR A 66 -20.76 -12.05 -9.60
CA THR A 66 -20.28 -13.37 -9.18
C THR A 66 -18.77 -13.55 -9.35
N HIS A 67 -18.12 -12.93 -10.36
CA HIS A 67 -16.66 -13.05 -10.50
C HIS A 67 -15.88 -12.21 -9.48
N LEU A 68 -16.42 -11.08 -9.04
CA LEU A 68 -15.84 -10.25 -7.97
C LEU A 68 -16.05 -10.88 -6.58
N GLU A 69 -17.21 -11.52 -6.36
CA GLU A 69 -17.49 -12.31 -5.16
C GLU A 69 -16.64 -13.58 -5.12
N GLU A 70 -16.53 -14.32 -6.24
CA GLU A 70 -15.66 -15.50 -6.40
C GLU A 70 -14.18 -15.14 -6.12
N PHE A 71 -13.73 -13.96 -6.55
CA PHE A 71 -12.41 -13.42 -6.24
C PHE A 71 -12.18 -13.09 -4.76
N CYS A 72 -13.18 -12.52 -4.08
CA CYS A 72 -13.06 -12.23 -2.66
C CYS A 72 -13.05 -13.51 -1.80
N GLU A 73 -13.60 -14.61 -2.33
CA GLU A 73 -13.58 -15.94 -1.71
C GLU A 73 -12.28 -16.74 -1.95
N ASP A 74 -11.39 -16.27 -2.84
CA ASP A 74 -10.07 -16.89 -3.04
C ASP A 74 -9.25 -16.89 -1.74
N LYS A 75 -8.52 -17.99 -1.52
CA LYS A 75 -7.70 -18.17 -0.32
C LYS A 75 -6.54 -17.17 -0.26
N LEU A 76 -6.21 -16.71 0.95
CA LEU A 76 -5.13 -15.74 1.16
C LEU A 76 -3.77 -16.22 0.63
N THR A 77 -3.55 -17.54 0.54
CA THR A 77 -2.36 -18.13 -0.11
C THR A 77 -2.12 -17.65 -1.55
N MET A 78 -3.17 -17.24 -2.27
CA MET A 78 -3.06 -16.74 -3.64
C MET A 78 -2.48 -15.31 -3.71
N PHE A 79 -2.58 -14.56 -2.62
CA PHE A 79 -2.21 -13.15 -2.50
C PHE A 79 -0.94 -12.91 -1.68
N SER A 80 -0.48 -13.93 -0.96
CA SER A 80 0.74 -13.91 -0.16
C SER A 80 1.95 -13.43 -0.96
N ASN A 81 2.67 -12.46 -0.39
CA ASN A 81 3.86 -11.81 -0.95
C ASN A 81 3.63 -11.11 -2.29
N ARG A 82 2.37 -10.72 -2.59
CA ARG A 82 2.02 -9.90 -3.75
C ARG A 82 1.56 -8.52 -3.31
N GLN A 83 1.87 -7.53 -4.13
CA GLN A 83 1.34 -6.18 -3.99
C GLN A 83 -0.03 -6.13 -4.66
N LEU A 84 -1.05 -5.77 -3.89
CA LEU A 84 -2.46 -5.73 -4.30
C LEU A 84 -2.90 -4.34 -4.76
N LYS A 85 -2.10 -3.29 -4.51
CA LYS A 85 -2.34 -1.96 -5.04
C LYS A 85 -1.05 -1.33 -5.55
N ARG A 86 -1.03 -0.80 -6.77
CA ARG A 86 0.09 0.02 -7.26
C ARG A 86 -0.06 1.43 -6.71
N LEU A 87 0.92 1.87 -5.94
CA LEU A 87 0.98 3.23 -5.42
C LEU A 87 1.94 4.04 -6.28
N SER A 88 1.61 5.31 -6.52
CA SER A 88 2.45 6.25 -7.25
C SER A 88 3.76 6.59 -6.51
N SER A 89 3.80 6.36 -5.20
CA SER A 89 4.95 6.60 -4.31
C SER A 89 5.18 5.44 -3.33
N SER A 90 6.31 5.45 -2.63
CA SER A 90 6.58 4.51 -1.54
C SER A 90 5.65 4.78 -0.34
N LEU A 91 5.12 3.71 0.27
CA LEU A 91 4.30 3.80 1.48
C LEU A 91 5.08 4.51 2.59
N LEU A 92 4.68 5.72 2.93
CA LEU A 92 5.20 6.39 4.11
C LEU A 92 4.70 5.66 5.35
N THR A 93 5.56 5.50 6.35
CA THR A 93 5.19 4.85 7.62
C THR A 93 3.98 5.53 8.25
N CYS A 94 3.88 6.86 8.15
CA CYS A 94 2.77 7.67 8.64
C CYS A 94 1.44 7.49 7.90
N GLU A 95 1.42 6.72 6.81
CA GLU A 95 0.24 6.39 5.97
C GLU A 95 -0.06 4.88 5.99
N THR A 96 0.64 4.13 6.84
CA THR A 96 0.59 2.67 6.87
C THR A 96 -0.14 2.16 8.10
N ILE A 97 -1.02 1.18 7.89
CA ILE A 97 -1.65 0.39 8.95
C ILE A 97 -1.20 -1.06 8.79
N LYS A 98 -0.79 -1.69 9.88
CA LYS A 98 -0.26 -3.05 9.87
C LYS A 98 -0.97 -3.91 10.90
N PHE A 99 -1.68 -4.92 10.42
CA PHE A 99 -2.24 -5.99 11.24
C PHE A 99 -1.33 -7.22 11.18
N VAL A 100 -1.05 -7.84 12.32
CA VAL A 100 -0.45 -9.16 12.42
C VAL A 100 -1.49 -10.10 13.03
N LEU A 101 -1.89 -11.11 12.26
CA LEU A 101 -3.01 -11.99 12.59
C LEU A 101 -2.52 -13.43 12.72
N LYS A 102 -3.02 -14.16 13.72
CA LYS A 102 -2.78 -15.61 13.92
C LYS A 102 -3.62 -16.48 12.97
N TRP A 103 -3.80 -16.02 11.73
CA TRP A 103 -4.62 -16.67 10.73
C TRP A 103 -3.82 -17.70 9.95
N ASN A 104 -4.49 -18.78 9.54
CA ASN A 104 -3.95 -19.69 8.54
C ASN A 104 -4.39 -19.21 7.14
N PRO A 105 -3.46 -18.87 6.23
CA PRO A 105 -3.80 -18.32 4.91
C PRO A 105 -4.56 -19.29 4.01
N SER A 106 -4.45 -20.60 4.22
CA SER A 106 -5.20 -21.61 3.47
C SER A 106 -6.66 -21.71 3.92
N LYS A 107 -6.99 -21.17 5.11
CA LYS A 107 -8.33 -21.23 5.70
C LYS A 107 -9.13 -19.94 5.50
N HIS A 108 -8.46 -18.80 5.37
CA HIS A 108 -9.09 -17.49 5.24
C HIS A 108 -9.03 -16.97 3.81
N SER A 109 -9.93 -16.04 3.47
CA SER A 109 -10.05 -15.37 2.16
C SER A 109 -9.93 -13.85 2.28
N LEU A 110 -9.88 -13.17 1.14
CA LEU A 110 -9.86 -11.70 1.09
C LEU A 110 -11.16 -11.09 1.67
N SER A 111 -12.30 -11.76 1.53
CA SER A 111 -13.56 -11.43 2.20
C SER A 111 -13.40 -11.34 3.72
N ASN A 112 -12.60 -12.22 4.33
CA ASN A 112 -12.37 -12.17 5.77
C ASN A 112 -11.57 -10.91 6.17
N ILE A 113 -10.60 -10.48 5.35
CA ILE A 113 -9.87 -9.23 5.58
C ILE A 113 -10.78 -8.02 5.40
N LYS A 114 -11.63 -8.01 4.36
CA LYS A 114 -12.64 -6.93 4.19
C LYS A 114 -13.61 -6.86 5.38
N ALA A 115 -14.04 -8.01 5.91
CA ALA A 115 -14.87 -8.08 7.10
C ALA A 115 -14.14 -7.55 8.35
N LEU A 116 -12.84 -7.85 8.50
CA LEU A 116 -12.01 -7.30 9.57
C LEU A 116 -11.94 -5.76 9.47
N LEU A 117 -11.63 -5.22 8.30
CA LEU A 117 -11.48 -3.79 8.09
C LEU A 117 -12.80 -3.02 8.25
N SER A 118 -13.90 -3.53 7.69
CA SER A 118 -15.23 -2.92 7.84
C SER A 118 -15.69 -2.88 9.30
N LYS A 119 -15.46 -3.96 10.07
CA LYS A 119 -15.76 -3.96 11.51
C LYS A 119 -14.89 -3.01 12.31
N THR A 120 -13.61 -2.89 11.92
CA THR A 120 -12.65 -2.04 12.63
C THR A 120 -12.85 -0.56 12.34
N PHE A 121 -13.21 -0.20 11.11
CA PHE A 121 -13.14 1.18 10.64
C PHE A 121 -14.42 1.71 9.97
N LYS A 122 -15.53 0.97 9.96
CA LYS A 122 -16.88 1.44 9.55
C LYS A 122 -16.87 2.38 8.32
N ASP A 123 -16.40 1.87 7.18
CA ASP A 123 -16.34 2.55 5.86
C ASP A 123 -15.26 3.62 5.64
N ASN A 124 -14.26 3.72 6.51
CA ASN A 124 -13.08 4.55 6.22
C ASN A 124 -12.32 4.06 4.98
N GLN A 125 -11.64 4.99 4.28
CA GLN A 125 -10.83 4.75 3.07
C GLN A 125 -9.53 3.99 3.38
N VAL A 126 -9.66 2.78 3.94
CA VAL A 126 -8.55 1.88 4.28
C VAL A 126 -8.47 0.82 3.20
N GLU A 127 -7.34 0.76 2.51
CA GLU A 127 -7.14 -0.11 1.37
C GLU A 127 -6.05 -1.13 1.64
N VAL A 128 -6.27 -2.40 1.28
CA VAL A 128 -5.26 -3.45 1.45
C VAL A 128 -4.19 -3.31 0.37
N VAL A 129 -2.93 -3.18 0.76
CA VAL A 129 -1.81 -3.00 -0.17
C VAL A 129 -0.96 -4.25 -0.29
N VAL A 130 -0.67 -4.94 0.82
CA VAL A 130 0.19 -6.13 0.82
C VAL A 130 -0.30 -7.14 1.86
N ILE A 131 -0.26 -8.42 1.49
CA ILE A 131 -0.45 -9.53 2.42
C ILE A 131 0.84 -10.36 2.42
N LYS A 132 1.51 -10.52 3.57
CA LYS A 132 2.72 -11.36 3.70
C LYS A 132 2.42 -12.59 4.54
N GLU A 133 3.01 -13.71 4.12
CA GLU A 133 2.82 -15.02 4.77
C GLU A 133 4.10 -15.46 5.50
N GLY A 134 3.92 -15.91 6.74
CA GLY A 134 4.93 -16.55 7.59
C GLY A 134 4.24 -17.45 8.63
N ASN A 135 4.69 -17.45 9.88
CA ASN A 135 3.98 -18.12 10.98
C ASN A 135 2.66 -17.40 11.38
N SER A 136 2.44 -16.21 10.83
CA SER A 136 1.26 -15.36 10.97
C SER A 136 1.00 -14.65 9.63
N ILE A 137 -0.19 -14.06 9.47
CA ILE A 137 -0.53 -13.24 8.31
C ILE A 137 -0.29 -11.78 8.68
N ILE A 138 0.48 -11.08 7.84
CA ILE A 138 0.67 -9.63 7.97
C ILE A 138 -0.17 -8.96 6.89
N VAL A 139 -1.14 -8.14 7.28
CA VAL A 139 -1.94 -7.32 6.38
C VAL A 139 -1.48 -5.88 6.53
N THR A 140 -0.92 -5.34 5.45
CA THR A 140 -0.52 -3.94 5.35
C THR A 140 -1.57 -3.19 4.54
N CYS A 141 -2.16 -2.17 5.14
CA CYS A 141 -3.13 -1.29 4.53
C CYS A 141 -2.57 0.13 4.40
N TYR A 142 -3.07 0.83 3.39
CA TYR A 142 -2.91 2.26 3.22
C TYR A 142 -4.13 2.96 3.78
N ALA A 143 -3.89 4.06 4.47
CA ALA A 143 -4.91 5.07 4.70
C ALA A 143 -4.27 6.45 4.57
N PRO A 144 -4.97 7.43 4.01
CA PRO A 144 -4.47 8.80 3.98
C PRO A 144 -4.11 9.33 5.37
N HIS A 145 -3.03 10.10 5.48
CA HIS A 145 -2.48 10.55 6.76
C HIS A 145 -3.51 11.27 7.67
N TYR A 146 -4.40 12.08 7.08
CA TYR A 146 -5.41 12.83 7.83
C TYR A 146 -6.44 11.94 8.55
N LEU A 147 -6.61 10.68 8.15
CA LEU A 147 -7.50 9.73 8.84
C LEU A 147 -6.82 9.07 10.03
N MET A 148 -5.50 9.18 10.19
CA MET A 148 -4.76 8.35 11.14
C MET A 148 -5.20 8.53 12.59
N GLU A 149 -5.50 9.74 13.04
CA GLU A 149 -6.01 9.95 14.40
C GLU A 149 -7.40 9.32 14.60
N SER A 150 -8.29 9.49 13.63
CA SER A 150 -9.63 8.87 13.65
C SER A 150 -9.54 7.34 13.65
N LEU A 151 -8.64 6.78 12.84
CA LEU A 151 -8.37 5.35 12.75
C LEU A 151 -7.75 4.81 14.04
N LEU A 152 -6.86 5.56 14.69
CA LEU A 152 -6.30 5.22 16.01
C LEU A 152 -7.39 5.11 17.08
N VAL A 153 -8.31 6.08 17.14
CA VAL A 153 -9.42 6.04 18.10
C VAL A 153 -10.35 4.85 17.80
N THR A 154 -10.75 4.70 16.55
CA THR A 154 -11.69 3.63 16.16
C THR A 154 -11.07 2.24 16.36
N ALA A 155 -9.77 2.08 16.10
CA ALA A 155 -9.06 0.83 16.37
C ALA A 155 -9.00 0.49 17.87
N ARG A 156 -8.81 1.49 18.74
CA ARG A 156 -8.80 1.30 20.20
C ARG A 156 -10.17 0.86 20.71
N ASP A 157 -11.24 1.49 20.24
CA ASP A 157 -12.61 1.15 20.66
C ASP A 157 -13.02 -0.26 20.24
N ASN A 158 -12.41 -0.81 19.19
CA ASN A 158 -12.72 -2.14 18.66
C ASN A 158 -11.64 -3.19 19.01
N ILE A 159 -10.69 -2.87 19.90
CA ILE A 159 -9.50 -3.71 20.11
C ILE A 159 -9.81 -5.09 20.68
N ASP A 160 -10.80 -5.20 21.57
CA ASP A 160 -11.15 -6.48 22.19
C ASP A 160 -11.80 -7.45 21.18
N MET A 161 -12.66 -6.95 20.30
CA MET A 161 -13.18 -7.72 19.17
C MET A 161 -12.05 -8.15 18.23
N LEU A 162 -11.07 -7.27 17.97
CA LEU A 162 -9.92 -7.61 17.13
C LEU A 162 -9.08 -8.75 17.72
N LYS A 163 -8.88 -8.76 19.04
CA LYS A 163 -8.21 -9.87 19.74
C LYS A 163 -8.97 -11.19 19.56
N GLU A 164 -10.30 -11.18 19.69
CA GLU A 164 -11.14 -12.36 19.44
C GLU A 164 -11.03 -12.84 17.99
N MET A 165 -10.83 -11.93 17.05
CA MET A 165 -10.56 -12.23 15.65
C MET A 165 -9.11 -12.70 15.39
N GLY A 166 -8.28 -12.88 16.43
CA GLY A 166 -6.94 -13.44 16.33
C GLY A 166 -5.85 -12.41 16.03
N LEU A 167 -6.03 -11.16 16.42
CA LEU A 167 -5.01 -10.11 16.35
C LEU A 167 -3.86 -10.39 17.32
N ILE A 168 -2.63 -10.37 16.80
CA ILE A 168 -1.37 -10.43 17.57
C ILE A 168 -0.84 -9.02 17.80
N SER A 169 -0.79 -8.21 16.74
CA SER A 169 -0.42 -6.79 16.86
C SER A 169 -1.09 -5.92 15.81
N LEU A 170 -1.32 -4.66 16.19
CA LEU A 170 -1.86 -3.60 15.33
C LEU A 170 -1.00 -2.34 15.48
N THR A 171 -0.44 -1.89 14.37
CA THR A 171 0.30 -0.62 14.28
C THR A 171 -0.39 0.30 13.28
N ILE A 172 -0.58 1.56 13.63
CA ILE A 172 -1.14 2.61 12.77
C ILE A 172 -0.13 3.77 12.76
N GLY A 173 0.44 4.07 11.60
CA GLY A 173 1.49 5.05 11.51
C GLY A 173 2.75 4.61 12.27
N TYR A 174 3.22 5.49 13.15
CA TYR A 174 4.29 5.21 14.11
C TYR A 174 3.80 4.63 15.45
N TYR A 175 2.48 4.49 15.63
CA TYR A 175 1.89 4.10 16.91
C TYR A 175 1.48 2.63 16.90
N THR A 176 1.96 1.89 17.89
CA THR A 176 1.44 0.54 18.18
C THR A 176 0.19 0.67 19.03
N VAL A 177 -0.95 0.26 18.48
CA VAL A 177 -2.26 0.25 19.14
C VAL A 177 -2.36 -0.94 20.09
N TYR A 178 -1.80 -2.08 19.68
CA TYR A 178 -1.80 -3.31 20.46
C TYR A 178 -0.63 -4.20 20.03
N ASP A 179 0.02 -4.85 20.98
CA ASP A 179 1.03 -5.87 20.73
C ASP A 179 1.00 -6.90 21.86
N GLU A 180 0.63 -8.13 21.54
CA GLU A 180 0.56 -9.26 22.48
C GLU A 180 1.95 -9.57 23.10
N LEU A 181 3.05 -9.32 22.37
CA LEU A 181 4.42 -9.63 22.84
C LEU A 181 4.99 -8.55 23.77
N ALA A 182 4.50 -7.31 23.70
CA ALA A 182 4.94 -6.21 24.57
C ALA A 182 4.33 -6.31 25.98
N ILE A 183 3.10 -6.83 26.07
CA ILE A 183 2.39 -7.02 27.35
C ILE A 183 3.07 -8.09 28.21
N ASP A 184 3.69 -9.11 27.59
CA ASP A 184 4.42 -10.17 28.29
C ASP A 184 5.74 -9.66 28.91
N GLU A 185 6.36 -8.61 28.36
CA GLU A 185 7.52 -7.94 28.97
C GLU A 185 7.11 -6.99 30.11
N GLU A 186 6.01 -6.24 29.97
CA GLU A 186 5.48 -5.40 31.04
C GLU A 186 4.96 -6.22 32.24
N MET A 187 4.26 -7.34 31.99
CA MET A 187 3.86 -8.29 33.04
C MET A 187 5.06 -8.90 33.77
N LYS A 188 6.14 -9.21 33.04
CA LYS A 188 7.41 -9.66 33.66
C LYS A 188 8.06 -8.55 34.47
N SER A 189 8.04 -7.31 33.99
CA SER A 189 8.60 -6.16 34.71
C SER A 189 7.82 -5.86 36.00
N LEU A 190 6.49 -5.96 35.98
CA LEU A 190 5.63 -5.80 37.15
C LEU A 190 5.79 -6.93 38.18
N MET A 191 6.04 -8.18 37.75
CA MET A 191 6.39 -9.27 38.67
C MET A 191 7.74 -9.01 39.37
N VAL A 192 8.73 -8.51 38.63
CA VAL A 192 10.06 -8.15 39.17
C VAL A 192 9.98 -6.94 40.12
N GLU A 193 9.09 -5.97 39.86
CA GLU A 193 8.84 -4.83 40.76
C GLU A 193 8.12 -5.25 42.04
N SER A 194 7.12 -6.13 41.95
CA SER A 194 6.46 -6.73 43.12
C SER A 194 7.43 -7.52 44.00
N GLU A 195 8.37 -8.27 43.43
CA GLU A 195 9.42 -8.96 44.19
C GLU A 195 10.40 -7.96 44.83
N ARG A 196 10.72 -6.85 44.16
CA ARG A 196 11.58 -5.78 44.68
C ARG A 196 10.93 -5.03 45.85
N ASP A 197 9.62 -4.76 45.78
CA ASP A 197 8.88 -4.09 46.84
C ASP A 197 8.72 -4.97 48.08
N ASN A 198 8.48 -6.28 47.89
CA ASN A 198 8.49 -7.24 48.99
C ASN A 198 9.86 -7.28 49.70
N LEU A 199 10.96 -7.26 48.93
CA LEU A 199 12.32 -7.20 49.49
C LEU A 199 12.62 -5.86 50.20
N LEU A 200 12.10 -4.74 49.71
CA LEU A 200 12.21 -3.44 50.36
C LEU A 200 11.46 -3.39 51.69
N GLU A 201 10.28 -4.00 51.75
CA GLU A 201 9.48 -4.09 52.97
C GLU A 201 10.12 -5.03 54.00
N GLU A 202 10.70 -6.15 53.56
CA GLU A 202 11.47 -7.05 54.43
C GLU A 202 12.74 -6.38 54.97
N ASN A 203 13.46 -5.62 54.13
CA ASN A 203 14.62 -4.84 54.55
C ASN A 203 14.26 -3.72 55.53
N ALA A 204 13.10 -3.06 55.34
CA ALA A 204 12.61 -2.07 56.30
C ALA A 204 12.28 -2.70 57.66
N LYS A 205 11.66 -3.89 57.66
CA LYS A 205 11.38 -4.66 58.89
C LYS A 205 12.67 -5.12 59.58
N LEU A 206 13.68 -5.55 58.81
CA LEU A 206 15.00 -5.90 59.32
C LEU A 206 15.73 -4.68 59.91
N LYS A 207 15.65 -3.53 59.26
CA LYS A 207 16.26 -2.27 59.73
C LYS A 207 15.65 -1.81 61.06
N VAL A 208 14.32 -1.84 61.17
CA VAL A 208 13.63 -1.56 62.44
C VAL A 208 14.03 -2.56 63.52
N THR A 209 14.24 -3.84 63.18
CA THR A 209 14.68 -4.87 64.12
C THR A 209 16.13 -4.64 64.58
N ILE A 210 17.03 -4.22 63.67
CA ILE A 210 18.42 -3.87 63.96
C ILE A 210 18.50 -2.65 64.88
N ASP A 211 17.68 -1.63 64.61
CA ASP A 211 17.58 -0.42 65.44
C ASP A 211 17.01 -0.74 66.84
N THR A 212 16.05 -1.68 66.91
CA THR A 212 15.46 -2.15 68.18
C THR A 212 16.43 -2.99 69.00
N LEU A 213 17.32 -3.76 68.36
CA LEU A 213 18.33 -4.59 69.02
C LEU A 213 19.63 -3.83 69.36
N GLY A 214 19.75 -2.55 68.96
CA GLY A 214 20.86 -1.67 69.35
C GLY A 214 22.22 -2.12 68.83
N ILE A 215 22.27 -2.80 67.68
CA ILE A 215 23.53 -3.29 67.11
C ILE A 215 24.10 -2.20 66.18
N SER A 216 25.03 -1.38 66.68
CA SER A 216 25.84 -0.50 65.83
C SER A 216 27.06 -1.26 65.32
N TYR A 217 27.24 -1.34 64.00
CA TYR A 217 28.46 -1.89 63.39
C TYR A 217 29.21 -0.78 62.63
N GLU A 218 30.36 -0.38 63.17
CA GLU A 218 31.44 0.21 62.38
C GLU A 218 32.05 -0.90 61.50
N GLY A 219 32.24 -0.60 60.22
CA GLY A 219 32.70 -1.56 59.23
C GLY A 219 34.05 -2.18 59.57
N ARG A 220 34.12 -3.51 59.47
CA ARG A 220 35.36 -4.23 59.15
C ARG A 220 35.09 -5.31 58.11
N GLU A 221 36.11 -5.51 57.29
CA GLU A 221 36.21 -6.39 56.15
C GLU A 221 35.95 -7.88 56.48
N VAL A 222 35.31 -8.54 55.50
CA VAL A 222 35.46 -9.92 55.00
C VAL A 222 35.78 -11.03 56.02
N ASP A 223 34.90 -12.04 56.15
CA ASP A 223 35.30 -13.42 55.85
C ASP A 223 34.14 -14.42 55.62
N GLU A 224 34.39 -15.36 54.71
CA GLU A 224 33.61 -16.55 54.41
C GLU A 224 33.59 -17.52 55.59
N SER A 225 32.44 -18.15 55.91
CA SER A 225 32.33 -19.62 56.04
C SER A 225 31.02 -20.14 56.69
N ASN A 226 30.43 -21.11 55.97
CA ASN A 226 29.76 -22.34 56.45
C ASN A 226 28.45 -22.34 57.29
N LYS A 227 27.37 -22.74 56.60
CA LYS A 227 26.67 -24.06 56.65
C LYS A 227 25.87 -24.51 57.91
N SER A 228 24.60 -24.86 57.63
CA SER A 228 23.68 -25.85 58.30
C SER A 228 22.91 -25.37 59.53
N SER A 229 21.72 -25.86 59.92
CA SER A 229 20.61 -26.63 59.34
C SER A 229 19.49 -26.65 60.42
N MET A 230 18.23 -26.50 60.00
CA MET A 230 16.96 -27.05 60.51
C MET A 230 16.63 -27.17 62.04
N GLN A 231 15.35 -26.85 62.29
CA GLN A 231 14.41 -27.29 63.36
C GLN A 231 14.42 -26.57 64.72
N SER A 232 13.33 -25.84 65.00
CA SER A 232 12.31 -26.31 65.94
C SER A 232 11.15 -25.31 66.08
N SER A 233 10.08 -25.58 65.35
CA SER A 233 8.74 -25.07 65.57
C SER A 233 8.14 -25.69 66.84
N GLU A 234 7.89 -24.92 67.89
CA GLU A 234 6.81 -25.20 68.88
C GLU A 234 6.60 -24.12 69.95
N PHE A 235 7.46 -23.09 70.04
CA PHE A 235 7.31 -22.04 71.07
C PHE A 235 6.40 -20.86 70.69
N GLU A 236 6.15 -20.62 69.39
CA GLU A 236 5.46 -19.40 68.93
C GLU A 236 3.92 -19.45 69.02
N LYS A 237 3.31 -20.64 69.07
CA LYS A 237 1.83 -20.77 69.09
C LYS A 237 1.19 -20.34 70.42
N LYS A 238 1.96 -20.24 71.51
CA LYS A 238 1.43 -19.88 72.84
C LYS A 238 1.37 -18.37 73.05
N ASP A 239 2.22 -17.60 72.35
CA ASP A 239 2.31 -16.15 72.51
C ASP A 239 1.26 -15.42 71.63
N SER A 240 1.01 -15.91 70.43
CA SER A 240 -0.03 -15.38 69.53
C SER A 240 -1.45 -15.53 70.10
N LYS A 241 -1.73 -16.64 70.81
CA LYS A 241 -3.04 -16.85 71.45
C LYS A 241 -3.30 -15.88 72.61
N LYS A 242 -2.25 -15.45 73.33
CA LYS A 242 -2.34 -14.50 74.45
C LYS A 242 -2.52 -13.06 73.97
N LYS A 243 -1.94 -12.70 72.83
CA LYS A 243 -2.09 -11.40 72.17
C LYS A 243 -3.49 -11.22 71.59
N MET A 244 -4.07 -12.27 71.01
CA MET A 244 -5.41 -12.23 70.41
C MET A 244 -6.53 -12.03 71.45
N THR A 245 -6.46 -12.69 72.61
CA THR A 245 -7.47 -12.51 73.69
C THR A 245 -7.41 -11.11 74.31
N LYS A 246 -6.23 -10.50 74.39
CA LYS A 246 -6.05 -9.14 74.92
C LYS A 246 -6.62 -8.08 73.97
N ALA A 247 -6.42 -8.26 72.66
CA ALA A 247 -7.01 -7.38 71.64
C ALA A 247 -8.54 -7.48 71.61
N MET A 248 -9.10 -8.69 71.76
CA MET A 248 -10.55 -8.90 71.78
C MET A 248 -11.21 -8.27 73.02
N GLN A 249 -10.54 -8.30 74.18
CA GLN A 249 -11.06 -7.68 75.41
C GLN A 249 -11.05 -6.15 75.33
N MET A 250 -10.01 -5.55 74.72
CA MET A 250 -9.94 -4.10 74.51
C MET A 250 -11.04 -3.58 73.57
N GLU A 251 -11.45 -4.37 72.58
CA GLU A 251 -12.54 -4.00 71.67
C GLU A 251 -13.92 -4.11 72.35
N ILE A 252 -14.12 -5.09 73.24
CA ILE A 252 -15.34 -5.23 74.06
C ILE A 252 -15.48 -4.05 75.02
N ASP A 253 -14.39 -3.65 75.69
CA ASP A 253 -14.39 -2.51 76.62
C ASP A 253 -14.62 -1.17 75.88
N ARG A 254 -14.12 -1.06 74.64
CA ARG A 254 -14.36 0.08 73.74
C ARG A 254 -15.82 0.18 73.28
N LEU A 255 -16.45 -0.95 72.97
CA LEU A 255 -17.86 -1.02 72.58
C LEU A 255 -18.81 -0.78 73.76
N GLN A 256 -18.44 -1.23 74.97
CA GLN A 256 -19.19 -0.93 76.20
C GLN A 256 -19.10 0.55 76.59
N SER A 257 -17.96 1.20 76.31
CA SER A 257 -17.78 2.65 76.52
C SER A 257 -18.63 3.51 75.56
N SER A 258 -18.84 3.06 74.32
CA SER A 258 -19.73 3.74 73.35
C SER A 258 -21.23 3.64 73.69
N LEU A 259 -21.63 2.74 74.60
CA LEU A 259 -23.03 2.59 75.04
C LEU A 259 -23.36 3.38 76.32
N GLN A 260 -22.38 4.04 76.94
CA GLN A 260 -22.56 4.85 78.15
C GLN A 260 -22.07 6.30 77.95
N SER A 261 -22.66 7.05 77.01
CA SER A 261 -22.55 8.51 76.97
C SER A 261 -23.80 9.20 76.43
N LYS A 262 -24.95 8.99 77.10
CA LYS A 262 -26.09 9.92 76.95
C LYS A 262 -25.88 11.14 77.85
N THR A 263 -25.14 12.14 77.37
CA THR A 263 -25.30 13.55 77.78
C THR A 263 -24.65 14.48 76.75
N GLY A 264 -25.47 15.17 75.94
CA GLY A 264 -25.15 16.39 75.20
C GLY A 264 -24.23 16.29 73.97
N HIS A 265 -24.80 16.25 72.75
CA HIS A 265 -24.05 16.51 71.51
C HIS A 265 -24.64 17.71 70.74
N PRO A 266 -23.81 18.61 70.19
CA PRO A 266 -24.25 19.62 69.23
C PRO A 266 -24.76 18.96 67.95
N GLU A 267 -25.78 19.57 67.32
CA GLU A 267 -26.36 19.04 66.08
C GLU A 267 -25.31 18.82 64.98
N PRO A 268 -25.43 17.76 64.15
CA PRO A 268 -24.53 17.56 63.04
C PRO A 268 -24.58 18.73 62.05
N PRO A 269 -23.43 19.22 61.54
CA PRO A 269 -23.37 20.32 60.59
C PRO A 269 -24.00 19.94 59.24
N GLY A 270 -24.71 20.88 58.61
CA GLY A 270 -25.37 20.67 57.32
C GLY A 270 -26.34 21.80 56.97
N TRP A 271 -26.85 21.81 55.73
CA TRP A 271 -27.82 22.80 55.25
C TRP A 271 -29.19 22.17 55.03
N ALA A 272 -30.26 22.86 55.46
CA ALA A 272 -31.63 22.39 55.26
C ALA A 272 -32.13 22.78 53.86
N CYS A 273 -32.70 21.81 53.13
CA CYS A 273 -33.29 22.06 51.83
C CYS A 273 -34.50 23.00 51.94
N PRO A 274 -34.55 24.14 51.22
CA PRO A 274 -35.71 25.04 51.24
C PRO A 274 -37.00 24.40 50.72
N SER A 275 -36.89 23.36 49.88
CA SER A 275 -38.05 22.71 49.24
C SER A 275 -38.60 21.53 50.04
N CYS A 276 -37.74 20.66 50.57
CA CYS A 276 -38.17 19.43 51.25
C CYS A 276 -37.70 19.32 52.71
N THR A 277 -37.02 20.35 53.23
CA THR A 277 -36.50 20.44 54.61
C THR A 277 -35.43 19.42 54.99
N PHE A 278 -35.07 18.50 54.10
CA PHE A 278 -34.01 17.52 54.33
C PHE A 278 -32.66 18.18 54.63
N LYS A 279 -31.94 17.70 55.65
CA LYS A 279 -30.65 18.23 56.09
C LYS A 279 -29.53 17.55 55.32
N ASN A 280 -28.95 18.27 54.36
CA ASN A 280 -27.88 17.80 53.49
C ASN A 280 -26.50 18.04 54.12
N LEU A 281 -25.51 17.29 53.65
CA LEU A 281 -24.11 17.47 54.05
C LEU A 281 -23.57 18.86 53.62
N PRO A 282 -22.69 19.48 54.42
CA PRO A 282 -22.23 20.87 54.24
C PRO A 282 -21.74 21.22 52.83
N LEU A 283 -21.03 20.33 52.14
CA LEU A 283 -20.42 20.61 50.84
C LEU A 283 -21.24 20.10 49.66
N ARG A 284 -22.36 19.40 49.90
CA ARG A 284 -23.20 18.90 48.80
C ARG A 284 -23.90 20.07 48.08
N PRO A 285 -23.76 20.22 46.75
CA PRO A 285 -24.28 21.38 46.02
C PRO A 285 -25.79 21.35 45.77
N GLY A 286 -26.43 20.17 45.89
CA GLY A 286 -27.87 19.99 45.71
C GLY A 286 -28.46 18.97 46.68
N CYS A 287 -29.76 19.05 46.91
CA CYS A 287 -30.44 18.23 47.91
C CYS A 287 -30.46 16.77 47.48
N GLU A 288 -30.11 15.86 48.38
CA GLU A 288 -30.11 14.43 48.13
C GLU A 288 -31.51 13.86 47.84
N VAL A 289 -32.55 14.42 48.44
CA VAL A 289 -33.92 13.91 48.32
C VAL A 289 -34.64 14.48 47.09
N CYS A 290 -34.55 15.79 46.88
CA CYS A 290 -35.36 16.46 45.85
C CYS A 290 -34.55 17.21 44.78
N GLY A 291 -33.22 17.23 44.87
CA GLY A 291 -32.35 17.88 43.88
C GLY A 291 -32.28 19.41 43.95
N SER A 292 -33.06 20.08 44.81
CA SER A 292 -33.03 21.55 44.95
C SER A 292 -31.63 22.04 45.31
N THR A 293 -31.21 23.17 44.72
CA THR A 293 -29.88 23.73 44.94
C THR A 293 -29.65 24.12 46.41
N ARG A 294 -28.39 24.05 46.83
CA ARG A 294 -27.96 24.61 48.11
C ARG A 294 -28.22 26.13 48.11
N PRO A 295 -28.73 26.72 49.20
CA PRO A 295 -28.88 28.17 49.30
C PRO A 295 -27.55 28.91 49.07
N ASP A 296 -27.59 29.98 48.28
CA ASP A 296 -26.40 30.77 47.92
C ASP A 296 -25.76 31.49 49.12
N ASP A 297 -26.54 31.75 50.16
CA ASP A 297 -26.12 32.40 51.41
C ASP A 297 -25.52 31.44 52.44
N TYR A 298 -25.60 30.12 52.20
CA TYR A 298 -25.02 29.12 53.10
C TYR A 298 -23.50 29.06 53.00
N GLN A 299 -22.83 29.20 54.13
CA GLN A 299 -21.38 29.00 54.26
C GLN A 299 -21.09 27.74 55.08
N PRO A 300 -20.22 26.82 54.58
CA PRO A 300 -19.77 25.68 55.37
C PRO A 300 -19.10 26.13 56.68
N PRO A 301 -19.18 25.34 57.75
CA PRO A 301 -18.51 25.66 59.01
C PRO A 301 -17.00 25.86 58.81
N PRO A 302 -16.37 26.81 59.54
CA PRO A 302 -14.93 27.00 59.48
C PRO A 302 -14.20 25.73 59.93
N ASN A 303 -13.15 25.34 59.20
CA ASN A 303 -12.37 24.11 59.40
C ASN A 303 -13.16 22.78 59.20
N TYR A 304 -14.26 22.80 58.43
CA TYR A 304 -14.97 21.57 58.08
C TYR A 304 -14.10 20.63 57.23
N VAL A 305 -13.99 19.37 57.64
CA VAL A 305 -13.32 18.31 56.88
C VAL A 305 -14.39 17.53 56.10
N PRO A 306 -14.30 17.47 54.75
CA PRO A 306 -15.25 16.71 53.94
C PRO A 306 -15.35 15.24 54.34
N THR A 307 -16.56 14.72 54.40
CA THR A 307 -16.81 13.28 54.56
C THR A 307 -16.40 12.50 53.29
N ASP A 308 -16.20 11.20 53.41
CA ASP A 308 -15.86 10.36 52.25
C ASP A 308 -16.95 10.35 51.17
N ALA A 309 -18.21 10.56 51.56
CA ALA A 309 -19.33 10.71 50.62
C ALA A 309 -19.24 12.04 49.83
N GLU A 310 -18.87 13.14 50.48
CA GLU A 310 -18.66 14.44 49.82
C GLU A 310 -17.41 14.42 48.93
N LYS A 311 -16.31 13.79 49.37
CA LYS A 311 -15.11 13.61 48.55
C LYS A 311 -15.43 12.83 47.26
N LYS A 312 -16.20 11.75 47.36
CA LYS A 312 -16.64 10.98 46.18
C LYS A 312 -17.48 11.81 45.21
N PHE A 313 -18.40 12.63 45.73
CA PHE A 313 -19.24 13.49 44.89
C PHE A 313 -18.40 14.56 44.16
N ILE A 314 -17.50 15.23 44.88
CA ILE A 314 -16.58 16.23 44.32
C ILE A 314 -15.71 15.59 43.23
N ASN A 315 -15.06 14.47 43.54
CA ASN A 315 -14.22 13.75 42.57
C ASN A 315 -15.00 13.31 41.32
N ASN A 316 -16.26 12.85 41.45
CA ASN A 316 -17.08 12.46 40.32
C ASN A 316 -17.47 13.65 39.43
N ASN A 317 -17.74 14.82 40.03
CA ASN A 317 -18.03 16.04 39.28
C ASN A 317 -16.78 16.54 38.53
N ASP A 318 -15.62 16.54 39.19
CA ASP A 318 -14.34 16.89 38.57
C ASP A 318 -13.99 15.93 37.40
N LEU A 319 -14.25 14.63 37.57
CA LEU A 319 -14.11 13.63 36.51
C LEU A 319 -15.06 13.89 35.34
N GLN A 320 -16.30 14.31 35.61
CA GLN A 320 -17.28 14.65 34.58
C GLN A 320 -16.87 15.90 33.80
N GLU A 321 -16.38 16.94 34.49
CA GLU A 321 -15.85 18.16 33.86
C GLU A 321 -14.62 17.87 33.01
N LEU A 322 -13.69 17.02 33.49
CA LEU A 322 -12.53 16.57 32.73
C LEU A 322 -12.93 15.77 31.49
N ASN A 323 -13.91 14.88 31.59
CA ASN A 323 -14.42 14.11 30.45
C ASN A 323 -15.05 15.03 29.39
N ASN A 324 -15.86 16.01 29.80
CA ASN A 324 -16.44 16.99 28.89
C ASN A 324 -15.37 17.83 28.20
N PHE A 325 -14.31 18.22 28.92
CA PHE A 325 -13.18 18.94 28.35
C PHE A 325 -12.47 18.10 27.28
N LEU A 326 -12.12 16.85 27.59
CA LEU A 326 -11.48 15.92 26.66
C LEU A 326 -12.35 15.63 25.43
N GLU A 327 -13.67 15.52 25.60
CA GLU A 327 -14.60 15.28 24.49
C GLU A 327 -14.71 16.49 23.55
N ASN A 328 -14.75 17.70 24.11
CA ASN A 328 -14.69 18.94 23.33
C ASN A 328 -13.36 19.07 22.57
N GLU A 329 -12.23 18.73 23.21
CA GLU A 329 -10.92 18.74 22.55
C GLU A 329 -10.87 17.75 21.37
N ARG A 330 -11.40 16.53 21.56
CA ARG A 330 -11.53 15.52 20.48
C ARG A 330 -12.46 15.98 19.35
N LEU A 331 -13.53 16.73 19.65
CA LEU A 331 -14.42 17.28 18.64
C LEU A 331 -13.70 18.35 17.80
N MET A 332 -12.96 19.25 18.45
CA MET A 332 -12.18 20.28 17.77
C MET A 332 -11.08 19.68 16.89
N GLN A 333 -10.37 18.66 17.38
CA GLN A 333 -9.38 17.90 16.60
C GLN A 333 -10.02 17.25 15.36
N ARG A 334 -11.18 16.60 15.51
CA ARG A 334 -11.92 16.02 14.37
C ARG A 334 -12.31 17.05 13.32
N GLN A 335 -12.83 18.20 13.75
CA GLN A 335 -13.20 19.29 12.84
C GLN A 335 -11.98 19.84 12.09
N GLN A 336 -10.84 20.00 12.77
CA GLN A 336 -9.61 20.46 12.14
C GLN A 336 -9.06 19.42 11.16
N ALA A 337 -9.09 18.13 11.51
CA ALA A 337 -8.68 17.04 10.62
C ALA A 337 -9.57 16.98 9.36
N GLU A 338 -10.88 17.15 9.50
CA GLU A 338 -11.81 17.20 8.37
C GLU A 338 -11.54 18.41 7.47
N LYS A 339 -11.23 19.58 8.06
CA LYS A 339 -10.85 20.76 7.30
C LYS A 339 -9.55 20.53 6.52
N ASN A 340 -8.51 20.04 7.19
CA ASN A 340 -7.23 19.72 6.56
C ASN A 340 -7.40 18.70 5.43
N TYR A 341 -8.30 17.72 5.58
CA TYR A 341 -8.62 16.76 4.53
C TYR A 341 -9.23 17.43 3.31
N LYS A 342 -10.24 18.28 3.51
CA LYS A 342 -10.87 19.03 2.41
C LYS A 342 -9.84 19.88 1.69
N ASP A 343 -8.96 20.55 2.43
CA ASP A 343 -7.88 21.37 1.86
C ASP A 343 -6.89 20.50 1.06
N TYR A 344 -6.51 19.32 1.56
CA TYR A 344 -5.67 18.37 0.83
C TYR A 344 -6.34 17.87 -0.46
N LEU A 345 -7.61 17.46 -0.40
CA LEU A 345 -8.35 17.04 -1.59
C LEU A 345 -8.44 18.15 -2.63
N ASN A 346 -8.75 19.37 -2.17
CA ASN A 346 -8.83 20.53 -3.05
C ASN A 346 -7.46 20.81 -3.70
N THR A 347 -6.36 20.59 -2.98
CA THR A 347 -4.99 20.79 -3.49
C THR A 347 -4.58 19.69 -4.48
N ASP A 348 -4.91 18.42 -4.21
CA ASP A 348 -4.62 17.30 -5.13
C ASP A 348 -5.53 17.34 -6.38
N ALA A 349 -6.73 17.89 -6.26
CA ALA A 349 -7.64 18.11 -7.38
C ALA A 349 -7.16 19.18 -8.36
N VAL A 350 -6.19 20.02 -7.97
CA VAL A 350 -5.58 20.99 -8.89
C VAL A 350 -4.74 20.23 -9.93
N PRO A 351 -5.08 20.30 -11.23
CA PRO A 351 -4.44 19.48 -12.26
C PRO A 351 -2.96 19.82 -12.44
N VAL A 352 -2.61 21.10 -12.34
CA VAL A 352 -1.24 21.62 -12.54
C VAL A 352 -0.85 22.65 -11.49
N VAL A 353 0.44 22.71 -11.16
CA VAL A 353 0.99 23.75 -10.29
C VAL A 353 1.50 24.89 -11.17
N LEU A 354 0.92 26.08 -11.03
CA LEU A 354 1.37 27.27 -11.76
C LEU A 354 2.56 27.93 -11.04
N ASN A 355 3.34 28.72 -11.76
CA ASN A 355 4.42 29.51 -11.15
C ASN A 355 3.85 30.63 -10.26
N GLU A 356 4.37 30.76 -9.05
CA GLU A 356 3.98 31.82 -8.09
C GLU A 356 4.83 33.08 -8.25
N GLU A 357 5.99 32.94 -8.87
CA GLU A 357 6.99 33.99 -9.09
C GLU A 357 7.34 34.11 -10.58
N GLU A 358 7.80 35.29 -10.97
CA GLU A 358 8.32 35.54 -12.31
C GLU A 358 9.58 34.70 -12.54
N PHE A 359 9.73 34.13 -13.74
CA PHE A 359 10.92 33.37 -14.11
C PHE A 359 11.21 33.47 -15.60
N GLU A 360 12.48 33.33 -15.98
CA GLU A 360 12.86 33.21 -17.39
C GLU A 360 12.72 31.76 -17.85
N CYS A 361 11.92 31.51 -18.91
CA CYS A 361 11.72 30.16 -19.42
C CYS A 361 13.02 29.58 -19.99
N PRO A 362 13.49 28.39 -19.54
CA PRO A 362 14.78 27.83 -19.96
C PRO A 362 14.82 27.35 -21.42
N VAL A 363 13.66 27.33 -22.10
CA VAL A 363 13.53 26.84 -23.48
C VAL A 363 13.49 28.01 -24.48
N CYS A 364 12.71 29.05 -24.19
CA CYS A 364 12.55 30.21 -25.09
C CYS A 364 13.21 31.49 -24.58
N PHE A 365 13.79 31.48 -23.38
CA PHE A 365 14.47 32.62 -22.74
C PHE A 365 13.57 33.87 -22.66
N THR A 366 12.28 33.66 -22.41
CA THR A 366 11.28 34.73 -22.24
C THR A 366 10.87 34.78 -20.78
N ASP A 367 10.77 35.98 -20.22
CA ASP A 367 10.24 36.22 -18.87
C ASP A 367 8.75 35.86 -18.81
N ILE A 368 8.37 35.08 -17.81
CA ILE A 368 7.02 34.56 -17.60
C ILE A 368 6.48 35.09 -16.29
N ASP A 369 5.36 35.81 -16.37
CA ASP A 369 4.68 36.38 -15.22
C ASP A 369 4.07 35.30 -14.30
N PRO A 370 3.84 35.59 -13.01
CA PRO A 370 3.14 34.69 -12.08
C PRO A 370 1.80 34.20 -12.64
N GLY A 371 1.64 32.88 -12.72
CA GLY A 371 0.44 32.21 -13.22
C GLY A 371 0.45 31.89 -14.73
N GLU A 372 1.43 32.34 -15.51
CA GLU A 372 1.51 32.09 -16.96
C GLU A 372 2.43 30.91 -17.35
N GLY A 373 3.17 30.37 -16.38
CA GLY A 373 4.00 29.18 -16.52
C GLY A 373 3.54 28.04 -15.63
N ILE A 374 4.18 26.89 -15.83
CA ILE A 374 3.89 25.67 -15.09
C ILE A 374 5.14 25.18 -14.37
N ARG A 375 4.96 24.76 -13.12
CA ARG A 375 5.96 24.10 -12.28
C ARG A 375 5.67 22.60 -12.28
N LEU A 376 6.56 21.81 -12.88
CA LEU A 376 6.36 20.37 -12.99
C LEU A 376 6.46 19.70 -11.62
N ARG A 377 5.56 18.76 -11.32
CA ARG A 377 5.43 18.20 -9.96
C ARG A 377 6.60 17.31 -9.56
N ASP A 378 7.11 16.52 -10.49
CA ASP A 378 8.11 15.48 -10.20
C ASP A 378 9.54 16.04 -10.11
N CYS A 379 9.82 17.17 -10.80
CA CYS A 379 11.16 17.79 -10.81
C CYS A 379 11.21 19.25 -10.35
N LEU A 380 10.05 19.90 -10.12
CA LEU A 380 9.91 21.30 -9.70
C LEU A 380 10.46 22.36 -10.68
N HIS A 381 10.91 21.97 -11.87
CA HIS A 381 11.33 22.91 -12.90
C HIS A 381 10.16 23.70 -13.47
N MET A 382 10.41 24.99 -13.74
CA MET A 382 9.43 25.91 -14.32
C MET A 382 9.68 26.08 -15.82
N VAL A 383 8.61 26.01 -16.61
CA VAL A 383 8.63 26.14 -18.07
C VAL A 383 7.37 26.91 -18.50
N CYS A 384 7.44 27.72 -19.55
CA CYS A 384 6.22 28.35 -20.07
C CYS A 384 5.28 27.31 -20.72
N MET A 385 3.98 27.59 -20.73
CA MET A 385 2.97 26.66 -21.26
C MET A 385 3.23 26.29 -22.74
N ASP A 386 3.61 27.27 -23.56
CA ASP A 386 3.87 27.06 -24.99
C ASP A 386 5.08 26.14 -25.25
N CYS A 387 6.16 26.30 -24.48
CA CYS A 387 7.34 25.44 -24.61
C CYS A 387 7.07 24.03 -24.11
N LEU A 388 6.29 23.87 -23.03
CA LEU A 388 5.89 22.55 -22.56
C LEU A 388 5.00 21.85 -23.61
N LYS A 389 4.00 22.57 -24.14
CA LYS A 389 3.14 22.11 -25.23
C LYS A 389 3.94 21.70 -26.46
N GLY A 390 4.88 22.54 -26.88
CA GLY A 390 5.80 22.26 -27.99
C GLY A 390 6.62 20.99 -27.76
N THR A 391 7.13 20.80 -26.54
CA THR A 391 7.89 19.60 -26.16
C THR A 391 7.04 18.35 -26.27
N ILE A 392 5.81 18.39 -25.74
CA ILE A 392 4.87 17.26 -25.80
C ILE A 392 4.48 16.94 -27.25
N LEU A 393 4.11 17.94 -28.05
CA LEU A 393 3.63 17.75 -29.41
C LEU A 393 4.71 17.31 -30.40
N HIS A 394 5.99 17.59 -30.15
CA HIS A 394 7.07 17.24 -31.06
C HIS A 394 7.95 16.08 -30.58
N SER A 395 7.67 15.51 -29.40
CA SER A 395 8.39 14.34 -28.90
C SER A 395 8.23 13.12 -29.82
N GLN A 396 9.34 12.42 -30.06
CA GLN A 396 9.40 11.16 -30.80
C GLN A 396 9.30 9.94 -29.87
N GLU A 397 9.17 10.16 -28.57
CA GLU A 397 9.06 9.12 -27.55
C GLU A 397 7.62 9.04 -27.02
N ALA A 398 7.24 7.88 -26.49
CA ALA A 398 5.92 7.67 -25.92
C ALA A 398 5.75 8.37 -24.56
N GLN A 399 6.82 8.45 -23.77
CA GLN A 399 6.90 9.27 -22.56
C GLN A 399 7.77 10.48 -22.87
N VAL A 400 7.35 11.65 -22.39
CA VAL A 400 8.03 12.91 -22.70
C VAL A 400 8.78 13.38 -21.47
N LYS A 401 10.08 13.62 -21.60
CA LYS A 401 10.91 14.17 -20.52
C LYS A 401 10.66 15.67 -20.34
N CYS A 402 10.96 16.16 -19.14
CA CYS A 402 11.06 17.57 -18.84
C CYS A 402 12.06 18.26 -19.81
N PRO A 403 11.70 19.41 -20.41
CA PRO A 403 12.59 20.11 -21.36
C PRO A 403 13.67 20.98 -20.69
N TYR A 404 13.74 20.98 -19.36
CA TYR A 404 14.75 21.73 -18.61
C TYR A 404 16.15 21.19 -18.89
N MET A 405 17.09 22.11 -19.11
CA MET A 405 18.50 21.82 -19.38
C MET A 405 19.37 22.75 -18.53
N ASP A 406 20.43 22.21 -17.94
CA ASP A 406 21.49 22.95 -17.27
C ASP A 406 22.88 22.60 -17.82
N ASP A 407 23.93 23.12 -17.18
CA ASP A 407 25.33 22.88 -17.56
C ASP A 407 25.77 21.40 -17.36
N ASP A 408 25.07 20.64 -16.50
CA ASP A 408 25.38 19.26 -16.16
C ASP A 408 24.54 18.25 -16.97
N GLY A 409 23.49 18.70 -17.67
CA GLY A 409 22.70 17.90 -18.61
C GLY A 409 21.21 18.26 -18.64
N GLY A 410 20.42 17.34 -19.18
CA GLY A 410 18.95 17.46 -19.20
C GLY A 410 18.31 16.80 -17.99
N CYS A 411 17.14 17.31 -17.59
CA CYS A 411 16.33 16.66 -16.57
C CYS A 411 15.85 15.28 -17.05
N GLU A 412 15.95 14.26 -16.18
CA GLU A 412 15.58 12.88 -16.50
C GLU A 412 14.13 12.53 -16.14
N GLU A 413 13.42 13.43 -15.46
CA GLU A 413 12.02 13.23 -15.06
C GLU A 413 11.06 13.41 -16.23
N TYR A 414 9.91 12.73 -16.14
CA TYR A 414 8.87 12.73 -17.17
C TYR A 414 7.74 13.70 -16.84
N ILE A 415 7.14 14.28 -17.87
CA ILE A 415 5.92 15.09 -17.74
C ILE A 415 4.76 14.14 -17.44
N SER A 416 3.97 14.44 -16.41
CA SER A 416 2.87 13.60 -15.96
C SER A 416 1.64 13.70 -16.87
N ASP A 417 0.80 12.66 -16.86
CA ASP A 417 -0.47 12.65 -17.59
C ASP A 417 -1.40 13.80 -17.20
N ARG A 418 -1.35 14.26 -15.93
CA ARG A 418 -2.16 15.40 -15.46
C ARG A 418 -1.73 16.69 -16.15
N GLU A 419 -0.42 16.92 -16.22
CA GLU A 419 0.16 18.10 -16.87
C GLU A 419 -0.07 18.07 -18.39
N ILE A 420 0.09 16.90 -19.02
CA ILE A 420 -0.17 16.74 -20.47
C ILE A 420 -1.64 17.06 -20.80
N ARG A 421 -2.58 16.57 -20.00
CA ARG A 421 -4.03 16.81 -20.21
C ARG A 421 -4.44 18.27 -20.04
N GLU A 422 -3.75 19.00 -19.17
CA GLU A 422 -4.05 20.42 -18.95
C GLU A 422 -3.45 21.30 -20.06
N VAL A 423 -2.27 20.94 -20.55
CA VAL A 423 -1.52 21.74 -21.54
C VAL A 423 -2.05 21.55 -22.97
N LEU A 424 -2.61 20.37 -23.28
CA LEU A 424 -3.14 20.05 -24.59
C LEU A 424 -4.66 20.21 -24.65
N ASN A 425 -5.18 20.61 -25.81
CA ASN A 425 -6.62 20.47 -26.07
C ASN A 425 -6.99 19.02 -26.42
N ASP A 426 -8.29 18.71 -26.48
CA ASP A 426 -8.79 17.34 -26.71
C ASP A 426 -8.25 16.69 -27.99
N GLU A 427 -8.13 17.44 -29.10
CA GLU A 427 -7.66 16.93 -30.39
C GLU A 427 -6.16 16.61 -30.35
N GLU A 428 -5.38 17.52 -29.77
CA GLU A 428 -3.94 17.38 -29.54
C GLU A 428 -3.65 16.19 -28.61
N LEU A 429 -4.42 16.05 -27.54
CA LEU A 429 -4.31 14.97 -26.57
C LEU A 429 -4.61 13.61 -27.20
N GLU A 430 -5.68 13.51 -28.00
CA GLU A 430 -6.01 12.27 -28.72
C GLU A 430 -4.89 11.90 -29.70
N SER A 431 -4.36 12.88 -30.43
CA SER A 431 -3.23 12.70 -31.34
C SER A 431 -1.97 12.23 -30.60
N PHE A 432 -1.67 12.84 -29.45
CA PHE A 432 -0.56 12.46 -28.58
C PHE A 432 -0.67 11.01 -28.13
N PHE A 433 -1.81 10.58 -27.58
CA PHE A 433 -1.99 9.19 -27.14
C PHE A 433 -1.97 8.19 -28.29
N LYS A 434 -2.58 8.51 -29.44
CA LYS A 434 -2.50 7.68 -30.65
C LYS A 434 -1.06 7.53 -31.16
N ARG A 435 -0.24 8.58 -31.03
CA ARG A 435 1.18 8.51 -31.38
C ARG A 435 1.96 7.68 -30.35
N GLY A 436 1.75 7.92 -29.06
CA GLY A 436 2.39 7.17 -27.98
C GLY A 436 2.12 5.67 -28.07
N LEU A 437 0.88 5.29 -28.36
CA LEU A 437 0.48 3.91 -28.60
C LEU A 437 1.23 3.31 -29.80
N ARG A 438 1.25 4.02 -30.94
CA ARG A 438 1.99 3.57 -32.13
C ARG A 438 3.49 3.40 -31.88
N ILE A 439 4.10 4.30 -31.09
CA ILE A 439 5.53 4.21 -30.70
C ILE A 439 5.74 3.00 -29.80
N ALA A 440 4.91 2.80 -28.78
CA ALA A 440 5.01 1.66 -27.87
C ALA A 440 4.82 0.34 -28.62
N GLU A 441 3.85 0.27 -29.52
CA GLU A 441 3.65 -0.86 -30.41
C GLU A 441 4.89 -1.09 -31.29
N ALA A 442 5.40 -0.05 -31.95
CA ALA A 442 6.52 -0.17 -32.90
C ALA A 442 7.88 -0.47 -32.24
N THR A 443 8.06 -0.08 -30.99
CA THR A 443 9.28 -0.36 -30.22
C THR A 443 9.28 -1.77 -29.65
N ASP A 444 8.13 -2.44 -29.54
CA ASP A 444 8.08 -3.83 -29.14
C ASP A 444 8.71 -4.74 -30.21
N PRO A 445 9.72 -5.55 -29.85
CA PRO A 445 10.45 -6.37 -30.79
C PRO A 445 9.64 -7.53 -31.41
N ASN A 446 8.53 -7.89 -30.78
CA ASN A 446 7.59 -8.91 -31.21
C ASN A 446 6.37 -8.29 -31.92
N SER A 447 6.37 -7.00 -32.20
CA SER A 447 5.34 -6.37 -33.01
C SER A 447 5.66 -6.36 -34.51
N PHE A 448 4.60 -6.38 -35.31
CA PHE A 448 4.65 -6.12 -36.73
C PHE A 448 3.53 -5.18 -37.13
N HIS A 449 3.90 -4.00 -37.60
CA HIS A 449 2.97 -3.04 -38.23
C HIS A 449 2.77 -3.37 -39.70
N CYS A 450 1.52 -3.35 -40.15
CA CYS A 450 1.15 -3.57 -41.54
C CYS A 450 1.92 -2.64 -42.47
N LYS A 451 2.34 -3.15 -43.63
CA LYS A 451 3.11 -2.37 -44.62
C LYS A 451 2.24 -1.72 -45.70
N THR A 452 0.92 -1.84 -45.59
CA THR A 452 0.01 -1.03 -46.39
C THR A 452 0.07 0.41 -45.91
N ALA A 453 0.23 1.37 -46.83
CA ALA A 453 0.22 2.79 -46.53
C ALA A 453 -1.04 3.17 -45.72
N ASP A 454 -0.86 3.98 -44.68
CA ASP A 454 -1.90 4.49 -43.79
C ASP A 454 -2.76 3.44 -43.06
N CYS A 455 -2.33 2.17 -43.05
CA CYS A 455 -3.05 1.11 -42.35
C CYS A 455 -2.61 1.04 -40.87
N PRO A 456 -3.53 1.18 -39.89
CA PRO A 456 -3.20 1.09 -38.47
C PRO A 456 -3.07 -0.35 -37.96
N GLY A 457 -3.25 -1.35 -38.83
CA GLY A 457 -3.25 -2.74 -38.44
C GLY A 457 -1.86 -3.19 -37.99
N PHE A 458 -1.79 -3.87 -36.85
CA PHE A 458 -0.57 -4.47 -36.34
C PHE A 458 -0.89 -5.82 -35.69
N CYS A 459 0.16 -6.58 -35.36
CA CYS A 459 0.03 -7.76 -34.52
C CYS A 459 1.25 -7.93 -33.63
N PHE A 460 1.04 -8.55 -32.47
CA PHE A 460 2.10 -9.22 -31.73
C PHE A 460 2.25 -10.66 -32.23
N TYR A 461 3.48 -11.13 -32.36
CA TYR A 461 3.76 -12.51 -32.76
C TYR A 461 4.71 -13.18 -31.76
N GLU A 462 4.43 -14.44 -31.44
CA GLU A 462 5.31 -15.29 -30.63
C GLU A 462 5.79 -16.50 -31.44
N GLY A 463 7.04 -16.90 -31.24
CA GLY A 463 7.59 -18.12 -31.84
C GLY A 463 7.77 -18.09 -33.37
N LYS A 464 7.28 -19.14 -34.05
CA LYS A 464 7.59 -19.46 -35.46
C LYS A 464 6.55 -18.94 -36.47
N VAL A 465 5.89 -17.83 -36.18
CA VAL A 465 4.97 -17.19 -37.13
C VAL A 465 5.79 -16.42 -38.18
N ASN A 466 5.48 -16.65 -39.46
CA ASN A 466 6.19 -16.06 -40.59
C ASN A 466 5.33 -15.07 -41.37
N GLU A 467 4.01 -15.17 -41.24
CA GLU A 467 3.02 -14.43 -42.01
C GLU A 467 1.93 -13.89 -41.09
N PHE A 468 1.45 -12.70 -41.41
CA PHE A 468 0.41 -11.98 -40.71
C PHE A 468 -0.58 -11.44 -41.73
N LYS A 469 -1.83 -11.92 -41.68
CA LYS A 469 -2.91 -11.32 -42.44
C LYS A 469 -3.51 -10.17 -41.63
N CYS A 470 -3.44 -8.96 -42.17
CA CYS A 470 -3.95 -7.77 -41.50
C CYS A 470 -5.47 -7.79 -41.41
N GLN A 471 -6.04 -7.58 -40.22
CA GLN A 471 -7.49 -7.57 -40.02
C GLN A 471 -8.15 -6.26 -40.51
N ASN A 472 -7.36 -5.21 -40.77
CA ASN A 472 -7.86 -3.91 -41.23
C ASN A 472 -7.91 -3.80 -42.75
N CYS A 473 -6.91 -4.35 -43.46
CA CYS A 473 -6.80 -4.22 -44.92
C CYS A 473 -6.75 -5.56 -45.68
N ASP A 474 -6.86 -6.69 -44.97
CA ASP A 474 -6.79 -8.06 -45.49
C ASP A 474 -5.49 -8.46 -46.20
N LYS A 475 -4.51 -7.57 -46.30
CA LYS A 475 -3.22 -7.86 -46.96
C LYS A 475 -2.35 -8.80 -46.12
N LEU A 476 -1.68 -9.71 -46.81
CA LEU A 476 -0.73 -10.64 -46.23
C LEU A 476 0.65 -9.99 -46.08
N ASN A 477 1.15 -9.92 -44.86
CA ASN A 477 2.45 -9.37 -44.53
C ASN A 477 3.38 -10.50 -44.10
N CYS A 478 4.61 -10.50 -44.60
CA CYS A 478 5.64 -11.44 -44.20
C CYS A 478 6.47 -10.86 -43.05
N ILE A 479 6.38 -11.48 -41.89
CA ILE A 479 7.10 -11.09 -40.66
C ILE A 479 8.60 -11.32 -40.82
N LEU A 480 9.01 -12.30 -41.64
CA LEU A 480 10.42 -12.69 -41.81
C LEU A 480 11.25 -11.66 -42.55
N CYS A 481 10.76 -11.19 -43.70
CA CYS A 481 11.44 -10.17 -44.51
C CYS A 481 10.93 -8.75 -44.20
N LYS A 482 9.95 -8.64 -43.29
CA LYS A 482 9.29 -7.41 -42.87
C LYS A 482 8.65 -6.62 -44.02
N ALA A 483 8.08 -7.31 -45.00
CA ALA A 483 7.47 -6.72 -46.20
C ALA A 483 6.09 -7.34 -46.53
N GLN A 484 5.37 -6.72 -47.46
CA GLN A 484 4.10 -7.23 -47.98
C GLN A 484 4.32 -7.90 -49.34
N HIS A 485 4.08 -9.21 -49.42
CA HIS A 485 4.12 -9.96 -50.67
C HIS A 485 3.22 -11.21 -50.58
N GLU A 486 2.57 -11.55 -51.70
CA GLU A 486 1.63 -12.67 -51.82
C GLU A 486 1.96 -13.50 -53.06
N GLY A 487 1.79 -14.82 -52.98
CA GLY A 487 2.03 -15.73 -54.10
C GLY A 487 3.50 -15.96 -54.49
N MET A 488 4.44 -15.37 -53.75
CA MET A 488 5.89 -15.57 -53.95
C MET A 488 6.60 -15.72 -52.61
N ASN A 489 7.71 -16.47 -52.62
CA ASN A 489 8.53 -16.62 -51.43
C ASN A 489 9.47 -15.41 -51.24
N CYS A 490 10.06 -15.27 -50.05
CA CYS A 490 10.89 -14.10 -49.72
C CYS A 490 12.13 -13.93 -50.63
N GLN A 491 12.65 -15.00 -51.26
CA GLN A 491 13.77 -14.88 -52.20
C GLN A 491 13.31 -14.27 -53.52
N GLU A 492 12.21 -14.79 -54.07
CA GLU A 492 11.60 -14.28 -55.30
C GLU A 492 11.24 -12.80 -55.14
N TYR A 493 10.65 -12.42 -54.00
CA TYR A 493 10.35 -11.03 -53.69
C TYR A 493 11.60 -10.15 -53.65
N GLN A 494 12.68 -10.61 -53.00
CA GLN A 494 13.93 -9.84 -52.93
C GLN A 494 14.64 -9.73 -54.28
N ASP A 495 14.54 -10.75 -55.13
CA ASP A 495 15.14 -10.72 -56.47
C ASP A 495 14.32 -9.81 -57.41
N ASP A 496 12.99 -9.83 -57.30
CA ASP A 496 12.09 -8.90 -57.99
C ASP A 496 12.37 -7.45 -57.60
N LEU A 497 12.54 -7.15 -56.31
CA LEU A 497 12.94 -5.82 -55.83
C LEU A 497 14.28 -5.36 -56.42
N LYS A 498 15.30 -6.24 -56.52
CA LYS A 498 16.59 -5.86 -57.11
C LYS A 498 16.46 -5.54 -58.60
N ILE A 499 15.63 -6.31 -59.32
CA ILE A 499 15.40 -6.10 -60.76
C ILE A 499 14.70 -4.76 -60.98
N LYS A 500 13.69 -4.45 -60.16
CA LYS A 500 12.89 -3.23 -60.27
C LYS A 500 13.61 -1.97 -59.73
N ALA A 501 14.46 -2.10 -58.72
CA ALA A 501 15.33 -1.04 -58.21
C ALA A 501 16.29 -0.47 -59.28
N ALA A 502 16.56 -1.21 -60.36
CA ALA A 502 17.31 -0.67 -61.49
C ALA A 502 16.60 0.51 -62.19
N ASN A 503 15.26 0.59 -62.08
CA ASN A 503 14.43 1.51 -62.85
C ASN A 503 13.49 2.39 -62.00
N ASN A 504 13.40 2.19 -60.68
CA ASN A 504 12.47 2.91 -59.79
C ASN A 504 13.18 3.42 -58.53
N GLU A 505 13.10 4.73 -58.29
CA GLU A 505 13.80 5.41 -57.18
C GLU A 505 13.27 4.96 -55.80
N ALA A 506 11.95 4.72 -55.66
CA ALA A 506 11.35 4.21 -54.41
C ALA A 506 11.85 2.78 -54.06
N GLU A 507 12.17 1.99 -55.07
CA GLU A 507 12.71 0.64 -54.87
C GLU A 507 14.22 0.65 -54.56
N LYS A 508 14.96 1.68 -55.04
CA LYS A 508 16.33 1.94 -54.57
C LYS A 508 16.37 2.30 -53.09
N GLU A 509 15.45 3.14 -52.62
CA GLU A 509 15.35 3.50 -51.20
C GLU A 509 15.08 2.27 -50.32
N THR A 510 14.18 1.39 -50.78
CA THR A 510 13.87 0.12 -50.09
C THR A 510 15.10 -0.79 -50.03
N GLN A 511 15.86 -0.90 -51.12
CA GLN A 511 17.11 -1.65 -51.16
C GLN A 511 18.18 -1.04 -50.24
N ALA A 512 18.32 0.29 -50.22
CA ALA A 512 19.26 1.00 -49.36
C ALA A 512 18.94 0.80 -47.87
N MET A 513 17.65 0.79 -47.50
CA MET A 513 17.20 0.50 -46.13
C MET A 513 17.61 -0.92 -45.69
N LEU A 514 17.44 -1.91 -46.56
CA LEU A 514 17.84 -3.31 -46.28
C LEU A 514 19.36 -3.43 -46.11
N GLU A 515 20.15 -2.70 -46.89
CA GLU A 515 21.60 -2.67 -46.75
C GLU A 515 22.06 -1.98 -45.47
N LYS A 516 21.40 -0.87 -45.09
CA LYS A 516 21.62 -0.22 -43.79
C LYS A 516 21.34 -1.16 -42.63
N MET A 517 20.27 -1.97 -42.68
CA MET A 517 19.99 -2.97 -41.64
C MET A 517 21.10 -4.03 -41.52
N ILE A 518 21.75 -4.40 -42.63
CA ILE A 518 22.89 -5.32 -42.61
C ILE A 518 24.10 -4.63 -41.97
N ALA A 519 24.37 -3.37 -42.33
CA ALA A 519 25.48 -2.58 -41.78
C ALA A 519 25.33 -2.36 -40.26
N ASP A 520 24.12 -2.04 -39.80
CA ASP A 520 23.78 -1.86 -38.39
C ASP A 520 23.74 -3.18 -37.60
N GLY A 521 24.00 -4.32 -38.27
CA GLY A 521 24.02 -5.64 -37.65
C GLY A 521 22.65 -6.20 -37.26
N LYS A 522 21.55 -5.51 -37.61
CA LYS A 522 20.14 -5.90 -37.38
C LYS A 522 19.65 -6.96 -38.37
N ALA A 523 20.32 -7.11 -39.52
CA ALA A 523 20.09 -8.14 -40.52
C ALA A 523 21.38 -8.92 -40.86
N MET A 524 21.25 -10.04 -41.56
CA MET A 524 22.37 -10.76 -42.18
C MET A 524 21.95 -11.44 -43.48
N ARG A 525 22.89 -11.70 -44.39
CA ARG A 525 22.65 -12.54 -45.56
C ARG A 525 22.87 -14.01 -45.21
N CYS A 526 22.00 -14.89 -45.71
CA CYS A 526 22.26 -16.32 -45.62
C CYS A 526 23.56 -16.66 -46.38
N PRO A 527 24.54 -17.38 -45.78
CA PRO A 527 25.78 -17.68 -46.46
C PRO A 527 25.56 -18.60 -47.68
N ASN A 528 24.49 -19.39 -47.65
CA ASN A 528 24.11 -20.30 -48.72
C ASN A 528 23.27 -19.60 -49.81
N CYS A 529 22.01 -19.23 -49.51
CA CYS A 529 21.09 -18.68 -50.52
C CYS A 529 21.04 -17.15 -50.61
N LYS A 530 21.83 -16.42 -49.81
CA LYS A 530 21.93 -14.95 -49.82
C LYS A 530 20.69 -14.14 -49.44
N ILE A 531 19.55 -14.79 -49.17
CA ILE A 531 18.36 -14.11 -48.62
C ILE A 531 18.72 -13.30 -47.37
N ILE A 532 18.15 -12.10 -47.25
CA ILE A 532 18.28 -11.27 -46.05
C ILE A 532 17.41 -11.85 -44.93
N ILE A 533 18.02 -12.07 -43.77
CA ILE A 533 17.39 -12.61 -42.57
C ILE A 533 17.55 -11.57 -41.45
N ILE A 534 16.45 -11.23 -40.80
CA ILE A 534 16.42 -10.33 -39.64
C ILE A 534 16.41 -11.19 -38.37
N LYS A 535 17.19 -10.82 -37.36
CA LYS A 535 17.22 -11.56 -36.09
C LYS A 535 15.93 -11.32 -35.33
N LYS A 536 15.18 -12.40 -35.08
CA LYS A 536 14.17 -12.44 -34.02
C LYS A 536 14.90 -12.55 -32.67
N ILE A 537 14.39 -11.90 -31.62
CA ILE A 537 15.03 -11.89 -30.29
C ILE A 537 15.36 -13.31 -29.83
N GLY A 538 16.55 -13.46 -29.22
CA GLY A 538 16.98 -14.70 -28.58
C GLY A 538 18.28 -15.27 -29.14
N SER A 539 18.24 -16.58 -29.46
CA SER A 539 19.40 -17.41 -29.79
C SER A 539 20.20 -16.90 -30.98
N ASP A 540 21.53 -17.08 -30.92
CA ASP A 540 22.41 -16.83 -32.05
C ASP A 540 22.41 -18.00 -33.05
N TRP A 541 21.77 -19.12 -32.74
CA TRP A 541 21.48 -20.18 -33.71
C TRP A 541 20.25 -19.81 -34.54
N ILE A 542 20.46 -19.69 -35.84
CA ILE A 542 19.42 -19.34 -36.80
C ILE A 542 19.36 -20.42 -37.87
N ARG A 543 18.16 -20.73 -38.34
CA ARG A 543 17.94 -21.65 -39.46
C ARG A 543 17.24 -20.90 -40.58
N CYS A 544 17.89 -20.82 -41.74
CA CYS A 544 17.30 -20.19 -42.92
C CYS A 544 15.98 -20.89 -43.27
N VAL A 545 14.90 -20.13 -43.42
CA VAL A 545 13.58 -20.72 -43.72
C VAL A 545 13.50 -21.32 -45.12
N LEU A 546 14.32 -20.84 -46.05
CA LEU A 546 14.34 -21.30 -47.44
C LEU A 546 15.24 -22.52 -47.59
N CYS A 547 16.56 -22.32 -47.56
CA CYS A 547 17.53 -23.38 -47.82
C CYS A 547 17.84 -24.27 -46.59
N LYS A 548 17.21 -24.01 -45.43
CA LYS A 548 17.39 -24.74 -44.17
C LYS A 548 18.80 -24.72 -43.59
N THR A 549 19.73 -23.95 -44.16
CA THR A 549 21.09 -23.76 -43.63
C THR A 549 21.04 -23.22 -42.21
N GLU A 550 21.72 -23.91 -41.31
CA GLU A 550 21.93 -23.49 -39.93
C GLU A 550 23.16 -22.59 -39.85
N MET A 551 23.03 -21.50 -39.11
CA MET A 551 23.94 -20.36 -39.13
C MET A 551 24.06 -19.76 -37.73
N CYS A 552 25.20 -19.13 -37.47
CA CYS A 552 25.44 -18.40 -36.24
C CYS A 552 25.37 -16.89 -36.51
N TRP A 553 24.48 -16.19 -35.79
CA TRP A 553 24.29 -14.75 -35.94
C TRP A 553 25.54 -13.95 -35.64
N ALA A 554 26.30 -14.34 -34.60
CA ALA A 554 27.50 -13.62 -34.19
C ALA A 554 28.61 -13.70 -35.25
N THR A 555 28.78 -14.87 -35.88
CA THR A 555 29.80 -15.08 -36.93
C THR A 555 29.30 -14.77 -38.34
N LYS A 556 27.99 -14.53 -38.50
CA LYS A 556 27.30 -14.35 -39.78
C LYS A 556 27.56 -15.49 -40.80
N GLY A 557 27.95 -16.67 -40.31
CA GLY A 557 28.38 -17.81 -41.12
C GLY A 557 27.68 -19.13 -40.75
N PRO A 558 28.00 -20.24 -41.46
CA PRO A 558 27.42 -21.55 -41.19
C PRO A 558 27.72 -22.04 -39.77
N ARG A 559 26.72 -22.67 -39.13
CA ARG A 559 26.89 -23.31 -37.82
C ARG A 559 27.77 -24.56 -37.90
N TRP A 560 27.58 -25.33 -38.96
CA TRP A 560 28.24 -26.62 -39.22
C TRP A 560 29.15 -26.55 -40.45
N GLY A 561 30.07 -27.51 -40.56
CA GLY A 561 30.87 -27.74 -41.75
C GLY A 561 30.06 -28.22 -42.96
N SER A 562 30.75 -28.43 -44.08
CA SER A 562 30.11 -28.76 -45.37
C SER A 562 29.36 -30.09 -45.37
N LYS A 563 29.65 -31.00 -44.43
CA LYS A 563 28.93 -32.28 -44.29
C LYS A 563 27.59 -32.15 -43.55
N GLY A 564 27.22 -30.94 -43.10
CA GLY A 564 25.92 -30.67 -42.49
C GLY A 564 25.93 -30.82 -40.96
N ARG A 565 24.74 -30.99 -40.37
CA ARG A 565 24.54 -30.95 -38.91
C ARG A 565 25.45 -31.96 -38.19
N GLY A 566 26.20 -31.47 -37.18
CA GLY A 566 27.17 -32.27 -36.42
C GLY A 566 28.60 -32.26 -36.99
N ASP A 567 28.81 -31.73 -38.20
CA ASP A 567 30.15 -31.57 -38.77
C ASP A 567 30.89 -30.41 -38.10
N ILE A 568 31.84 -30.74 -37.23
CA ILE A 568 32.72 -29.79 -36.54
C ILE A 568 34.01 -29.51 -37.32
N SER A 569 34.23 -30.13 -38.48
CA SER A 569 35.40 -29.86 -39.31
C SER A 569 35.43 -28.42 -39.83
N GLY A 570 34.25 -27.78 -39.96
CA GLY A 570 34.08 -26.36 -40.30
C GLY A 570 32.98 -25.68 -39.47
N GLY A 571 32.38 -24.62 -40.04
CA GLY A 571 31.36 -23.82 -39.37
C GLY A 571 31.90 -22.98 -38.20
N CYS A 572 31.01 -22.42 -37.38
CA CYS A 572 31.41 -21.57 -36.26
C CYS A 572 31.98 -22.33 -35.06
N ARG A 573 31.79 -23.66 -34.98
CA ARG A 573 32.31 -24.52 -33.90
C ARG A 573 31.88 -24.12 -32.47
N CYS A 574 30.73 -23.45 -32.34
CA CYS A 574 30.07 -23.19 -31.05
C CYS A 574 29.92 -24.49 -30.24
N GLY A 575 30.24 -24.47 -28.94
CA GLY A 575 30.04 -25.62 -28.05
C GLY A 575 31.05 -26.75 -28.21
N VAL A 576 32.00 -26.66 -29.15
CA VAL A 576 33.14 -27.59 -29.20
C VAL A 576 34.02 -27.30 -27.99
N ASN A 577 34.31 -28.32 -27.18
CA ASN A 577 35.07 -28.19 -25.93
C ASN A 577 34.47 -27.16 -24.94
N ASN A 578 33.15 -26.99 -24.92
CA ASN A 578 32.46 -25.98 -24.09
C ASN A 578 32.90 -24.52 -24.36
N THR A 579 33.43 -24.24 -25.55
CA THR A 579 33.84 -22.87 -25.93
C THR A 579 32.83 -22.20 -26.86
N ARG A 580 32.68 -20.87 -26.71
CA ARG A 580 31.86 -20.04 -27.61
C ARG A 580 32.62 -19.77 -28.90
N CYS A 581 31.90 -19.68 -30.02
CA CYS A 581 32.51 -19.38 -31.32
C CYS A 581 32.99 -17.93 -31.48
N HIS A 582 32.44 -17.00 -30.70
CA HIS A 582 32.72 -15.57 -30.77
C HIS A 582 32.36 -14.93 -29.42
N PRO A 583 33.06 -13.87 -28.96
CA PRO A 583 32.74 -13.20 -27.69
C PRO A 583 31.29 -12.73 -27.58
N ASN A 584 30.75 -12.20 -28.68
CA ASN A 584 29.35 -11.73 -28.78
C ASN A 584 28.32 -12.85 -29.00
N CYS A 585 28.74 -14.12 -29.09
CA CYS A 585 27.83 -15.25 -29.20
C CYS A 585 27.31 -15.64 -27.81
N ARG A 586 26.01 -15.48 -27.59
CA ARG A 586 25.31 -15.81 -26.34
C ARG A 586 24.99 -17.29 -26.26
N ASN A 587 24.36 -17.84 -27.30
CA ASN A 587 24.01 -19.26 -27.35
C ASN A 587 23.68 -19.68 -28.79
N CYS A 588 24.64 -20.35 -29.46
CA CYS A 588 24.47 -20.87 -30.82
C CYS A 588 24.81 -22.35 -30.96
N PHE A 589 25.07 -23.04 -29.83
CA PHE A 589 25.57 -24.41 -29.85
C PHE A 589 24.48 -25.45 -30.00
#